data_AF-A0A1F3R4P1-F1
#
_entry.id   AF-A0A1F3R4P1-F1
#
_cell.length_a   1.000
_cell.length_b   1.000
_cell.length_c   1.000
_cell.angle_alpha   90.00
_cell.angle_beta   90.00
_cell.angle_gamma   90.00
#
_symmetry.space_group_name_H-M   'P 1'
#
loop_
_entity.id
_entity.type
_entity.pdbx_description
1 polymer ?
#
loop_
_entity_poly.entity_id
_entity_poly.type
_entity_poly.pdbx_seq_one_letter_code
_entity_poly.pdbx_strand_id
1 'polypeptide(L)'
;MDKITNTTELKQAILLLEAKQTLEGCMLKEQFKITYESLKPINFIRNTFKELVTAPDFKEDLLNTSISLAAGYFSKKLAIGSTNNPFKQILGSFLQMGVTSIVSKNSDDIRTKFMDIISVIFQKNEKVPYK
;
A
#
# COMPACT_ATOMS: atom_id res chain seq x y z
N MET A 1 10.54 -22.76 -58.61
CA MET A 1 9.41 -23.71 -58.54
C MET A 1 9.46 -24.48 -59.83
N ASP A 2 9.90 -25.74 -59.76
CA ASP A 2 10.01 -26.57 -60.95
C ASP A 2 8.62 -26.87 -61.51
N LYS A 3 8.54 -26.89 -62.84
CA LYS A 3 7.28 -27.03 -63.56
C LYS A 3 6.85 -28.49 -63.43
N ILE A 4 5.75 -28.74 -62.71
CA ILE A 4 5.21 -30.09 -62.54
C ILE A 4 4.72 -30.58 -63.90
N THR A 5 5.31 -31.65 -64.41
CA THR A 5 4.98 -32.20 -65.74
C THR A 5 4.36 -33.60 -65.68
N ASN A 6 4.43 -34.27 -64.53
CA ASN A 6 3.94 -35.64 -64.32
C ASN A 6 3.01 -35.73 -63.09
N THR A 7 2.02 -36.64 -63.12
CA THR A 7 1.10 -36.93 -62.00
C THR A 7 1.81 -37.42 -60.74
N THR A 8 2.96 -38.08 -60.86
CA THR A 8 3.77 -38.49 -59.70
C THR A 8 4.42 -37.29 -59.00
N GLU A 9 4.97 -36.34 -59.78
CA GLU A 9 5.54 -35.09 -59.24
C GLU A 9 4.47 -34.25 -58.56
N LEU A 10 3.25 -34.22 -59.11
CA LEU A 10 2.12 -33.51 -58.52
C LEU A 10 1.77 -34.06 -57.13
N LYS A 11 1.71 -35.38 -56.97
CA LYS A 11 1.44 -36.02 -55.67
C LYS A 11 2.54 -35.74 -54.65
N GLN A 12 3.80 -35.76 -55.07
CA GLN A 12 4.93 -35.42 -54.19
C GLN A 12 4.89 -33.95 -53.76
N ALA A 13 4.56 -33.03 -54.68
CA ALA A 13 4.39 -31.62 -54.35
C ALA A 13 3.24 -31.39 -53.37
N ILE A 14 2.10 -32.09 -53.54
CA ILE A 14 0.97 -32.04 -52.60
C ILE A 14 1.40 -32.50 -51.21
N LEU A 15 2.05 -33.66 -51.09
CA LEU A 15 2.53 -34.17 -49.80
C LEU A 15 3.52 -33.21 -49.12
N LEU A 16 4.42 -32.60 -49.89
CA LEU A 16 5.37 -31.61 -49.38
C LEU A 16 4.64 -30.36 -48.88
N LEU A 17 3.66 -29.86 -49.64
CA LEU A 17 2.86 -28.70 -49.27
C LEU A 17 1.99 -28.97 -48.04
N GLU A 18 1.41 -30.16 -47.90
CA GLU A 18 0.63 -30.57 -46.73
C GLU A 18 1.51 -30.66 -45.47
N ALA A 19 2.71 -31.23 -45.60
CA ALA A 19 3.68 -31.27 -44.51
C ALA A 19 4.10 -29.85 -44.09
N LYS A 20 4.39 -28.99 -45.08
CA LYS A 20 4.75 -27.58 -44.85
C LYS A 20 3.61 -26.81 -44.18
N GLN A 21 2.37 -26.97 -44.66
CA GLN A 21 1.19 -26.31 -44.09
C GLN A 21 0.95 -26.74 -42.64
N THR A 22 1.13 -28.03 -42.34
CA THR A 22 1.00 -28.56 -40.97
C THR A 22 2.04 -27.93 -40.04
N LEU A 23 3.29 -27.84 -40.49
CA LEU A 23 4.38 -27.24 -39.74
C LEU A 23 4.15 -25.74 -39.50
N GLU A 24 3.82 -24.99 -40.55
CA GLU A 24 3.51 -23.56 -40.48
C GLU A 24 2.31 -23.29 -39.55
N GLY A 25 1.27 -24.12 -39.62
CA GLY A 25 0.11 -24.04 -38.72
C GLY A 25 0.46 -24.29 -37.26
N CYS A 26 1.40 -25.21 -36.98
CA CYS A 26 1.89 -25.46 -35.62
C CYS A 26 2.67 -24.25 -35.10
N MET A 27 3.62 -23.72 -35.88
CA MET A 27 4.40 -22.54 -35.52
C MET A 27 3.49 -21.32 -35.28
N LEU A 28 2.46 -21.12 -36.11
CA LEU A 28 1.52 -20.01 -35.94
C LEU A 28 0.76 -20.12 -34.61
N LYS A 29 0.30 -21.32 -34.23
CA LYS A 29 -0.37 -21.54 -32.94
C LYS A 29 0.54 -21.24 -31.75
N GLU A 30 1.81 -21.62 -31.86
CA GLU A 30 2.79 -21.36 -30.80
C GLU A 30 3.10 -19.87 -30.66
N GLN A 31 3.33 -19.18 -31.78
CA GLN A 31 3.52 -17.72 -31.80
C GLN A 31 2.29 -16.97 -31.29
N PHE A 32 1.08 -17.43 -31.64
CA PHE A 32 -0.16 -16.87 -31.12
C PHE A 32 -0.25 -17.04 -29.59
N LYS A 33 0.08 -18.22 -29.07
CA LYS A 33 0.09 -18.46 -27.62
C LYS A 33 1.10 -17.56 -26.90
N ILE A 34 2.31 -17.44 -27.41
CA ILE A 34 3.35 -16.56 -26.84
C ILE A 34 2.87 -15.10 -26.84
N THR A 35 2.32 -14.64 -27.97
CA THR A 35 1.81 -13.29 -28.11
C THR A 35 0.66 -13.04 -27.14
N TYR A 36 -0.32 -13.96 -27.09
CA TYR A 36 -1.45 -13.88 -26.18
C TYR A 36 -1.01 -13.83 -24.71
N GLU A 37 -0.07 -14.70 -24.30
CA GLU A 37 0.52 -14.66 -22.96
C GLU A 37 1.23 -13.31 -22.74
N SER A 38 2.03 -12.82 -23.68
CA SER A 38 2.74 -11.53 -23.53
C SER A 38 1.80 -10.34 -23.39
N LEU A 39 0.63 -10.39 -24.02
CA LEU A 39 -0.40 -9.34 -23.95
C LEU A 39 -1.23 -9.41 -22.66
N LYS A 40 -1.11 -10.48 -21.85
CA LYS A 40 -1.81 -10.54 -20.57
C LYS A 40 -1.29 -9.43 -19.64
N PRO A 41 -2.18 -8.59 -19.07
CA PRO A 41 -1.79 -7.50 -18.17
C PRO A 41 -0.85 -7.94 -17.04
N ILE A 42 -1.02 -9.17 -16.55
CA ILE A 42 -0.20 -9.72 -15.47
C ILE A 42 1.29 -9.86 -15.83
N ASN A 43 1.62 -10.10 -17.10
CA ASN A 43 3.00 -10.19 -17.57
C ASN A 43 3.64 -8.80 -17.70
N PHE A 44 2.86 -7.78 -18.07
CA PHE A 44 3.31 -6.39 -18.00
C PHE A 44 3.57 -5.96 -16.55
N ILE A 45 2.61 -6.19 -15.64
CA ILE A 45 2.77 -5.85 -14.22
C ILE A 45 3.99 -6.55 -13.63
N ARG A 46 4.21 -7.83 -13.93
CA ARG A 46 5.39 -8.57 -13.44
C ARG A 46 6.69 -7.94 -13.92
N ASN A 47 6.79 -7.58 -15.20
CA ASN A 47 8.02 -7.00 -15.75
C ASN A 47 8.24 -5.59 -15.20
N THR A 48 7.22 -4.73 -15.19
CA THR A 48 7.31 -3.37 -14.64
C THR A 48 7.62 -3.38 -13.14
N PHE A 49 7.01 -4.29 -12.36
CA PHE A 49 7.28 -4.38 -10.92
C PHE A 49 8.70 -4.88 -10.64
N LYS A 50 9.21 -5.82 -11.46
CA LYS A 50 10.59 -6.29 -11.36
C LYS A 50 11.59 -5.19 -11.71
N GLU A 51 11.33 -4.42 -12.76
CA GLU A 51 12.15 -3.26 -13.14
C GLU A 51 12.14 -2.17 -12.07
N LEU A 52 10.96 -1.83 -11.55
CA LEU A 52 10.80 -0.86 -10.46
C LEU A 52 11.57 -1.29 -9.20
N VAL A 53 11.42 -2.54 -8.75
CA VAL A 53 12.13 -3.03 -7.55
C VAL A 53 13.65 -3.12 -7.74
N THR A 54 14.12 -3.26 -8.98
CA THR A 54 15.57 -3.32 -9.29
C THR A 54 16.17 -1.92 -9.51
N ALA A 55 15.35 -0.89 -9.72
CA ALA A 55 15.81 0.48 -9.84
C ALA A 55 16.36 1.01 -8.49
N PRO A 56 17.59 1.58 -8.45
CA PRO A 56 18.22 2.05 -7.22
C PRO A 56 17.34 3.07 -6.47
N ASP A 57 16.78 4.04 -7.19
CA ASP A 57 15.99 5.13 -6.63
C ASP A 57 14.68 4.64 -6.00
N PHE A 58 14.02 3.68 -6.65
CA PHE A 58 12.74 3.14 -6.16
C PHE A 58 12.90 2.26 -4.92
N LYS A 59 14.06 1.59 -4.76
CA LYS A 59 14.35 0.82 -3.56
C LYS A 59 14.44 1.73 -2.33
N GLU A 60 15.10 2.88 -2.45
CA GLU A 60 15.16 3.86 -1.36
C GLU A 60 13.77 4.45 -1.06
N ASP A 61 13.00 4.82 -2.09
CA ASP A 61 11.64 5.34 -1.92
C ASP A 61 10.68 4.32 -1.30
N LEU A 62 10.78 3.04 -1.68
CA LEU A 62 9.98 1.95 -1.10
C LEU A 62 10.36 1.71 0.36
N LEU A 63 11.66 1.74 0.69
CA LEU A 63 12.14 1.65 2.06
C LEU A 63 11.60 2.82 2.90
N ASN A 64 11.76 4.05 2.44
CA ASN A 64 11.25 5.24 3.12
C ASN A 64 9.73 5.21 3.30
N THR A 65 8.98 4.76 2.29
CA THR A 65 7.52 4.60 2.34
C THR A 65 7.10 3.49 3.30
N SER A 66 7.82 2.37 3.32
CA SER A 66 7.54 1.27 4.26
C SER A 66 7.82 1.68 5.70
N ILE A 67 8.89 2.45 5.94
CA ILE A 67 9.24 3.00 7.25
C ILE A 67 8.17 4.00 7.69
N SER A 68 7.71 4.91 6.83
CA SER A 68 6.66 5.87 7.18
C SER A 68 5.31 5.20 7.43
N LEU A 69 4.96 4.15 6.69
CA LEU A 69 3.78 3.32 6.95
C LEU A 69 3.88 2.54 8.26
N ALA A 70 5.04 1.92 8.53
CA ALA A 70 5.28 1.21 9.77
C ALA A 70 5.23 2.18 10.96
N ALA A 71 5.92 3.32 10.85
CA ALA A 71 5.89 4.38 11.85
C ALA A 71 4.47 4.92 12.04
N GLY A 72 3.69 5.12 10.97
CA GLY A 72 2.29 5.53 11.03
C GLY A 72 1.39 4.48 11.68
N TYR A 73 1.61 3.19 11.40
CA TYR A 73 0.89 2.08 12.03
C TYR A 73 1.21 1.95 13.51
N PHE A 74 2.50 2.00 13.88
CA PHE A 74 2.94 1.98 15.28
C PHE A 74 2.47 3.23 16.02
N SER A 75 2.56 4.41 15.41
CA SER A 75 2.03 5.67 15.95
C SER A 75 0.52 5.56 16.20
N LYS A 76 -0.26 5.06 15.24
CA LYS A 76 -1.69 4.78 15.41
C LYS A 76 -1.94 3.79 16.56
N LYS A 77 -1.16 2.72 16.62
CA LYS A 77 -1.28 1.67 17.66
C LYS A 77 -0.91 2.16 19.06
N LEU A 78 0.04 3.09 19.18
CA LEU A 78 0.48 3.69 20.43
C LEU A 78 -0.44 4.83 20.88
N ALA A 79 -0.83 5.72 19.97
CA ALA A 79 -1.69 6.87 20.28
C ALA A 79 -3.14 6.46 20.60
N ILE A 80 -3.67 5.43 19.93
CA ILE A 80 -5.03 4.93 20.18
C ILE A 80 -5.03 3.76 21.18
N GLY A 81 -3.84 3.24 21.54
CA GLY A 81 -3.68 2.04 22.36
C GLY A 81 -4.19 0.80 21.63
N SER A 82 -3.44 -0.31 21.71
CA SER A 82 -3.83 -1.58 21.11
C SER A 82 -5.06 -2.19 21.82
N THR A 83 -6.26 -1.69 21.56
CA THR A 83 -7.50 -2.35 21.96
C THR A 83 -8.44 -2.50 20.77
N ASN A 84 -8.60 -3.73 20.29
CA ASN A 84 -9.70 -4.14 19.42
C ASN A 84 -11.05 -4.15 20.16
N ASN A 85 -11.10 -3.67 21.41
CA ASN A 85 -12.30 -3.74 22.21
C ASN A 85 -13.04 -2.37 22.22
N PRO A 86 -14.11 -2.21 21.42
CA PRO A 86 -14.95 -1.00 21.43
C PRO A 86 -15.46 -0.65 22.83
N PHE A 87 -15.52 -1.62 23.75
CA PHE A 87 -15.87 -1.39 25.15
C PHE A 87 -14.94 -0.41 25.88
N LYS A 88 -13.63 -0.42 25.60
CA LYS A 88 -12.70 0.55 26.24
C LYS A 88 -12.87 1.96 25.68
N GLN A 89 -13.24 2.09 24.41
CA GLN A 89 -13.56 3.38 23.81
C GLN A 89 -14.85 3.94 24.39
N ILE A 90 -15.87 3.09 24.57
CA ILE A 90 -17.13 3.44 25.25
C ILE A 90 -16.87 3.83 26.71
N LEU A 91 -16.09 3.06 27.46
CA LEU A 91 -15.70 3.38 28.83
C LEU A 91 -14.89 4.67 28.93
N GLY A 92 -13.97 4.93 27.98
CA GLY A 92 -13.23 6.18 27.89
C GLY A 92 -14.17 7.38 27.66
N SER A 93 -15.14 7.24 26.76
CA SER A 93 -16.18 8.24 26.54
C SER A 93 -17.08 8.44 27.77
N PHE A 94 -17.44 7.38 28.50
CA PHE A 94 -18.21 7.50 29.75
C PHE A 94 -17.38 8.14 30.88
N LEU A 95 -16.10 7.79 31.01
CA LEU A 95 -15.18 8.43 31.93
C LEU A 95 -15.01 9.92 31.61
N GLN A 96 -14.80 10.25 30.33
CA GLN A 96 -14.71 11.63 29.86
C GLN A 96 -16.01 12.39 30.15
N MET A 97 -17.18 11.78 29.89
CA MET A 97 -18.48 12.38 30.17
C MET A 97 -18.72 12.54 31.69
N GLY A 98 -18.27 11.59 32.51
CA GLY A 98 -18.32 11.64 33.97
C GLY A 98 -17.43 12.73 34.55
N VAL A 99 -16.16 12.79 34.14
CA VAL A 99 -15.22 13.86 34.53
C VAL A 99 -15.74 15.22 34.07
N THR A 100 -16.22 15.32 32.82
CA THR A 100 -16.78 16.57 32.28
C THR A 100 -18.03 17.02 33.05
N SER A 101 -18.88 16.08 33.48
CA SER A 101 -20.09 16.39 34.27
C SER A 101 -19.76 16.82 35.71
N ILE A 102 -18.71 16.26 36.31
CA ILE A 102 -18.25 16.65 37.65
C ILE A 102 -17.55 18.02 37.59
N VAL A 103 -16.74 18.24 36.55
CA VAL A 103 -16.05 19.51 36.32
C VAL A 103 -17.05 20.62 35.99
N SER A 104 -18.06 20.37 35.17
CA SER A 104 -19.06 21.39 34.82
C SER A 104 -19.94 21.79 36.01
N LYS A 105 -20.26 20.86 36.92
CA LYS A 105 -21.07 21.13 38.12
C LYS A 105 -20.30 21.84 39.23
N ASN A 106 -18.98 21.63 39.33
CA ASN A 106 -18.11 22.24 40.33
C ASN A 106 -17.10 23.19 39.67
N SER A 107 -17.46 23.77 38.53
CA SER A 107 -16.55 24.50 37.64
C SER A 107 -15.90 25.68 38.34
N ASP A 108 -16.63 26.40 39.19
CA ASP A 108 -16.10 27.56 39.89
C ASP A 108 -15.10 27.15 40.99
N ASP A 109 -15.39 26.12 41.78
CA ASP A 109 -14.46 25.61 42.80
C ASP A 109 -13.18 25.00 42.20
N ILE A 110 -13.32 24.26 41.09
CA ILE A 110 -12.19 23.66 40.39
C ILE A 110 -11.35 24.75 39.72
N ARG A 111 -11.99 25.75 39.11
CA ARG A 111 -11.30 26.90 38.52
C ARG A 111 -10.55 27.68 39.59
N THR A 112 -11.15 27.90 40.76
CA THR A 112 -10.49 28.63 41.85
C THR A 112 -9.30 27.86 42.41
N LYS A 113 -9.45 26.56 42.70
CA LYS A 113 -8.32 25.70 43.13
C LYS A 113 -7.23 25.57 42.06
N PHE A 114 -7.62 25.52 40.79
CA PHE A 114 -6.68 25.49 39.68
C PHE A 114 -5.93 26.83 39.54
N MET A 115 -6.62 27.96 39.69
CA MET A 115 -6.02 29.29 39.70
C MET A 115 -5.14 29.51 40.93
N ASP A 116 -5.47 28.94 42.09
CA ASP A 116 -4.62 28.96 43.29
C ASP A 116 -3.33 28.17 43.07
N ILE A 117 -3.42 26.96 42.48
CA ILE A 117 -2.23 26.16 42.15
C ILE A 117 -1.38 26.86 41.08
N ILE A 118 -2.01 27.39 40.03
CA ILE A 118 -1.30 28.13 38.98
C ILE A 118 -0.64 29.37 39.57
N SER A 119 -1.33 30.17 40.39
CA SER A 119 -0.75 31.39 40.97
C SER A 119 0.39 31.07 41.93
N VAL A 120 0.33 29.99 42.71
CA VAL A 120 1.46 29.53 43.55
C VAL A 120 2.67 29.13 42.69
N ILE A 121 2.45 28.50 41.54
CA ILE A 121 3.53 28.10 40.62
C ILE A 121 4.07 29.31 39.82
N PHE A 122 3.21 30.25 39.43
CA PHE A 122 3.58 31.42 38.60
C PHE A 122 4.14 32.59 39.41
N GLN A 123 3.59 32.90 40.59
CA GLN A 123 4.09 33.97 41.47
C GLN A 123 5.47 33.66 42.06
N LYS A 124 5.91 32.40 42.04
CA LYS A 124 7.28 32.03 42.43
C LYS A 124 8.35 32.61 41.48
N ASN A 125 7.97 33.07 40.28
CA ASN A 125 8.88 33.61 39.28
C ASN A 125 8.89 35.15 39.18
N GLU A 126 8.08 35.86 39.99
CA GLU A 126 7.97 37.33 39.92
C GLU A 126 8.45 38.01 41.22
N LYS A 127 9.61 37.59 41.73
CA LYS A 127 10.39 38.38 42.69
C LYS A 127 11.64 38.99 42.05
N VAL A 128 11.43 40.24 41.60
CA VAL A 128 12.32 41.43 41.51
C VAL A 128 13.46 41.38 40.48
N PRO A 129 13.73 42.49 39.75
CA PRO A 129 14.76 43.40 40.27
C PRO A 129 14.57 44.93 40.02
N TYR A 130 15.11 45.72 40.96
CA TYR A 130 15.52 47.14 40.97
C TYR A 130 14.50 48.29 40.81
N LYS A 131 14.29 49.04 41.89
CA LYS A 131 15.06 50.27 42.19
C LYS A 131 14.97 50.64 43.67
#